data_AF-A0A8H6BRG3-F1
#
_entry.id   AF-A0A8H6BRG3-F1
#
_cell.length_a   1.000
_cell.length_b   1.000
_cell.length_c   1.000
_cell.angle_alpha   90.00
_cell.angle_beta   90.00
_cell.angle_gamma   90.00
#
_symmetry.space_group_name_H-M   'P 1'
#
loop_
_entity.id
_entity.type
_entity.pdbx_description
1 polymer ?
#
loop_
_entity_poly.entity_id
_entity_poly.type
_entity_poly.pdbx_seq_one_letter_code
_entity_poly.pdbx_strand_id
1 'polypeptide(L)'
;MDSIWTCHRLDKVTSGVLVLAKTKNGGVRFSKLMRDSKQYTEKTYLARVSGKFPEGIHRYRCPIFAVNMNGYLMSGNMEELPTDSTTIFERIKYNASLDQSLVKCVPITGKFHQIRVHLRNLGFPIVNDSFYQPEQDQLTIQKCNIEKQLYNKLFAKYPQFENFEATDGDVVDSHINLLDIIDWHNDKELKDMLLDLKAGQVEKLMLQKSTICSECKRSLIDTEYKSNSMVWLHALSFKYENYHFETDYPDWADI
;
A
#
# COMPACT_ATOMS: atom_id res chain seq x y z
N MET A 1 6.51 -30.11 13.57
CA MET A 1 5.56 -29.05 13.18
C MET A 1 5.11 -29.35 11.76
N ASP A 2 3.80 -29.37 11.53
CA ASP A 2 3.26 -29.54 10.18
C ASP A 2 3.56 -28.29 9.34
N SER A 3 3.89 -28.47 8.07
CA SER A 3 4.24 -27.35 7.19
C SER A 3 3.00 -26.52 6.83
N ILE A 4 3.00 -25.25 7.24
CA ILE A 4 2.00 -24.25 6.83
C ILE A 4 2.37 -23.58 5.51
N TRP A 5 1.34 -23.21 4.73
CA TRP A 5 1.47 -22.64 3.39
C TRP A 5 0.68 -21.34 3.31
N THR A 6 1.26 -20.29 2.72
CA THR A 6 0.59 -18.99 2.59
C THR A 6 -0.51 -19.04 1.53
N CYS A 7 -1.66 -18.44 1.84
CA CYS A 7 -2.81 -18.33 0.93
C CYS A 7 -2.93 -16.92 0.32
N HIS A 8 -2.51 -15.91 1.07
CA HIS A 8 -2.30 -14.53 0.61
C HIS A 8 -1.19 -13.91 1.46
N ARG A 9 -0.88 -12.64 1.21
CA ARG A 9 0.01 -11.83 2.03
C ARG A 9 -0.78 -10.80 2.85
N LEU A 10 -0.15 -10.36 3.93
CA LEU A 10 -0.45 -9.14 4.67
C LEU A 10 0.85 -8.33 4.71
N ASP A 11 0.80 -7.00 4.82
CA ASP A 11 2.02 -6.19 4.93
C ASP A 11 2.66 -6.40 6.32
N LYS A 12 4.00 -6.33 6.42
CA LYS A 12 4.76 -6.66 7.65
C LYS A 12 4.25 -5.92 8.90
N VAL A 13 3.77 -4.69 8.73
CA VAL A 13 3.32 -3.78 9.80
C VAL A 13 1.80 -3.81 10.04
N THR A 14 1.04 -4.49 9.17
CA THR A 14 -0.43 -4.58 9.25
C THR A 14 -0.83 -5.79 10.07
N SER A 15 -1.82 -5.62 10.94
CA SER A 15 -2.36 -6.69 11.81
C SER A 15 -3.67 -7.27 11.29
N GLY A 16 -4.20 -8.29 11.96
CA GLY A 16 -5.51 -8.87 11.69
C GLY A 16 -5.46 -10.22 10.96
N VAL A 17 -6.55 -10.56 10.28
CA VAL A 17 -6.79 -11.88 9.69
C VAL A 17 -5.76 -12.24 8.59
N LEU A 18 -5.14 -13.40 8.73
CA LEU A 18 -4.27 -14.03 7.73
C LEU A 18 -4.68 -15.50 7.54
N VAL A 19 -5.08 -15.87 6.32
CA VAL A 19 -5.43 -17.25 5.99
C VAL A 19 -4.16 -18.04 5.63
N LEU A 20 -4.02 -19.23 6.21
CA LEU A 20 -2.93 -20.17 5.98
C LEU A 20 -3.50 -21.57 5.72
N ALA A 21 -2.90 -22.31 4.78
CA ALA A 21 -3.27 -23.68 4.49
C ALA A 21 -2.35 -24.68 5.21
N LYS A 22 -2.93 -25.76 5.72
CA LYS A 22 -2.20 -26.90 6.32
C LYS A 22 -1.57 -27.84 5.29
N THR A 23 -1.80 -27.63 3.99
CA THR A 23 -1.26 -28.48 2.91
C THR A 23 -0.84 -27.65 1.70
N LYS A 24 0.15 -28.16 0.95
CA LYS A 24 0.63 -27.57 -0.30
C LYS A 24 -0.49 -27.30 -1.30
N ASN A 25 -1.32 -28.31 -1.54
CA ASN A 25 -2.37 -28.24 -2.54
C ASN A 25 -3.49 -27.26 -2.12
N GLY A 26 -3.80 -27.19 -0.82
CA GLY A 26 -4.69 -26.16 -0.27
C GLY A 26 -4.14 -24.75 -0.48
N GLY A 27 -2.85 -24.52 -0.15
CA GLY A 27 -2.19 -23.22 -0.32
C GLY A 27 -2.19 -22.75 -1.78
N VAL A 28 -1.82 -23.64 -2.72
CA VAL A 28 -1.83 -23.36 -4.16
C VAL A 28 -3.25 -23.08 -4.67
N ARG A 29 -4.24 -23.91 -4.33
CA ARG A 29 -5.64 -23.74 -4.76
C ARG A 29 -6.21 -22.41 -4.26
N PHE A 30 -6.03 -22.11 -2.97
CA PHE A 30 -6.59 -20.90 -2.37
C PHE A 30 -5.86 -19.64 -2.81
N SER A 31 -4.54 -19.70 -3.03
CA SER A 31 -3.77 -18.60 -3.64
C SER A 31 -4.22 -18.32 -5.07
N LYS A 32 -4.62 -19.35 -5.84
CA LYS A 32 -5.21 -19.16 -7.17
C LYS A 32 -6.56 -18.47 -7.07
N LEU A 33 -7.46 -18.97 -6.21
CA LEU A 33 -8.77 -18.38 -5.96
C LEU A 33 -8.69 -16.89 -5.56
N MET A 34 -7.76 -16.55 -4.66
CA MET A 34 -7.47 -15.17 -4.22
C MET A 34 -6.99 -14.22 -5.33
N ARG A 35 -6.44 -14.73 -6.42
CA ARG A 35 -5.98 -13.92 -7.57
C ARG A 35 -7.03 -13.85 -8.67
N ASP A 36 -7.55 -15.02 -9.05
CA ASP A 36 -8.33 -15.24 -10.26
C ASP A 36 -9.84 -15.09 -10.01
N SER A 37 -10.27 -15.05 -8.75
CA SER A 37 -11.67 -15.18 -8.34
C SER A 37 -12.02 -14.27 -7.16
N LYS A 38 -11.46 -13.05 -7.17
CA LYS A 38 -11.60 -12.02 -6.11
C LYS A 38 -13.06 -11.73 -5.71
N GLN A 39 -13.99 -11.79 -6.67
CA GLN A 39 -15.43 -11.58 -6.45
C GLN A 39 -16.08 -12.55 -5.45
N TYR A 40 -15.45 -13.70 -5.17
CA TYR A 40 -15.92 -14.68 -4.18
C TYR A 40 -15.26 -14.50 -2.80
N THR A 41 -14.40 -13.49 -2.63
CA THR A 41 -13.69 -13.20 -1.39
C THR A 41 -13.90 -11.75 -0.96
N GLU A 42 -14.46 -11.54 0.24
CA GLU A 42 -14.57 -10.21 0.84
C GLU A 42 -13.43 -10.02 1.85
N LYS A 43 -12.82 -8.83 1.85
CA LYS A 43 -11.79 -8.45 2.81
C LYS A 43 -12.18 -7.10 3.39
N THR A 44 -12.28 -7.01 4.70
CA THR A 44 -12.56 -5.74 5.37
C THR A 44 -11.37 -5.37 6.23
N TYR A 45 -10.96 -4.11 6.12
CA TYR A 45 -9.91 -3.52 6.93
C TYR A 45 -10.46 -2.33 7.72
N LEU A 46 -9.82 -2.03 8.85
CA LEU A 46 -9.95 -0.75 9.54
C LEU A 46 -8.66 0.04 9.32
N ALA A 47 -8.79 1.33 9.04
CA ALA A 47 -7.68 2.28 8.96
C ALA A 47 -7.98 3.51 9.84
N ARG A 48 -7.02 3.96 10.63
CA ARG A 48 -7.09 5.25 11.33
C ARG A 48 -6.25 6.27 10.56
N VAL A 49 -6.90 7.29 10.03
CA VAL A 49 -6.34 8.26 9.08
C VAL A 49 -6.31 9.66 9.67
N SER A 50 -5.34 10.47 9.23
CA SER A 50 -5.33 11.90 9.49
C SER A 50 -6.48 12.60 8.74
N GLY A 51 -7.06 13.62 9.34
CA GLY A 51 -8.12 14.44 8.78
C GLY A 51 -9.54 13.90 8.98
N LYS A 52 -10.51 14.77 8.68
CA LYS A 52 -11.95 14.44 8.61
C LYS A 52 -12.30 13.79 7.28
N PHE A 53 -12.25 12.45 7.21
CA PHE A 53 -12.68 11.69 6.04
C PHE A 53 -14.17 12.01 5.74
N PRO A 54 -14.61 12.03 4.46
CA PRO A 54 -16.01 12.33 4.13
C PRO A 54 -17.02 11.32 4.67
N GLU A 55 -18.29 11.74 4.76
CA GLU A 55 -19.41 10.89 5.21
C GLU A 55 -20.00 10.07 4.07
N GLY A 56 -20.53 8.90 4.40
CA GLY A 56 -21.09 7.96 3.43
C GLY A 56 -20.10 6.91 2.92
N ILE A 57 -20.54 6.16 1.90
CA ILE A 57 -19.74 5.13 1.24
C ILE A 57 -19.13 5.74 -0.01
N HIS A 58 -17.81 5.63 -0.13
CA HIS A 58 -17.01 6.24 -1.19
C HIS A 58 -16.24 5.17 -1.96
N ARG A 59 -16.37 5.16 -3.28
CA ARG A 59 -15.60 4.27 -4.15
C ARG A 59 -14.42 5.06 -4.72
N TYR A 60 -13.20 4.51 -4.61
CA TYR A 60 -12.00 5.14 -5.18
C TYR A 60 -11.25 4.16 -6.06
N ARG A 61 -11.08 4.53 -7.33
CA ARG A 61 -10.30 3.80 -8.33
C ARG A 61 -9.14 4.67 -8.78
N CYS A 62 -7.92 4.22 -8.52
CA CYS A 62 -6.70 4.91 -8.93
C CYS A 62 -5.64 3.84 -9.23
N PRO A 63 -5.03 3.84 -10.43
CA PRO A 63 -3.91 2.95 -10.75
C PRO A 63 -2.83 2.97 -9.67
N ILE A 64 -2.18 1.82 -9.42
CA ILE A 64 -1.11 1.72 -8.42
C ILE A 64 0.22 1.39 -9.10
N PHE A 65 1.14 2.34 -8.97
CA PHE A 65 2.58 2.17 -9.16
C PHE A 65 3.30 2.66 -7.89
N ALA A 66 4.53 2.21 -7.69
CA ALA A 66 5.35 2.62 -6.55
C ALA A 66 6.79 2.93 -7.00
N VAL A 67 7.42 3.94 -6.41
CA VAL A 67 8.87 4.15 -6.51
C VAL A 67 9.54 3.21 -5.51
N ASN A 68 10.47 2.36 -5.95
CA ASN A 68 11.29 1.56 -5.04
C ASN A 68 12.51 2.35 -4.53
N MET A 69 13.11 1.88 -3.44
CA MET A 69 14.30 2.52 -2.86
C MET A 69 15.54 2.51 -3.77
N ASN A 70 15.52 1.75 -4.87
CA ASN A 70 16.60 1.70 -5.85
C ASN A 70 16.44 2.75 -6.97
N GLY A 71 15.46 3.66 -6.87
CA GLY A 71 15.22 4.70 -7.88
C GLY A 71 14.51 4.19 -9.14
N TYR A 72 13.68 3.15 -9.05
CA TYR A 72 12.90 2.63 -10.18
C TYR A 72 11.40 2.64 -9.90
N LEU A 73 10.62 2.86 -10.96
CA LEU A 73 9.18 2.64 -10.97
C LEU A 73 8.87 1.14 -10.99
N MET A 74 8.01 0.72 -10.07
CA MET A 74 7.52 -0.64 -9.96
C MET A 74 6.17 -0.78 -10.66
N SER A 75 6.25 -0.98 -11.97
CA SER A 75 5.33 -1.84 -12.70
C SER A 75 6.17 -2.76 -13.61
N GLY A 76 5.79 -4.04 -13.71
CA GLY A 76 6.39 -4.94 -14.71
C GLY A 76 6.00 -4.55 -16.15
N ASN A 77 5.01 -3.68 -16.29
CA ASN A 77 4.56 -3.10 -17.54
C ASN A 77 4.14 -1.64 -17.28
N MET A 78 5.01 -0.68 -17.62
CA MET A 78 4.71 0.75 -17.48
C MET A 78 3.90 1.28 -18.66
N GLU A 79 3.94 0.58 -19.80
CA GLU A 79 3.22 0.94 -21.04
C GLU A 79 1.75 0.51 -20.97
N GLU A 80 1.46 -0.58 -20.25
CA GLU A 80 0.11 -1.07 -19.97
C GLU A 80 -0.12 -1.18 -18.45
N LEU A 81 -0.12 -0.04 -17.74
CA LEU A 81 -0.41 -0.02 -16.30
C LEU A 81 -1.92 -0.24 -16.08
N PRO A 82 -2.36 -1.28 -15.34
CA PRO A 82 -3.79 -1.55 -15.14
C PRO A 82 -4.51 -0.50 -14.28
N THR A 83 -5.68 -0.06 -14.72
CA THR A 83 -6.53 0.93 -14.02
C THR A 83 -7.53 0.30 -13.03
N ASP A 84 -7.54 -1.04 -12.90
CA ASP A 84 -8.50 -1.82 -12.09
C ASP A 84 -8.48 -1.56 -10.57
N SER A 85 -7.45 -0.87 -10.09
CA SER A 85 -7.11 -0.73 -8.68
C SER A 85 -8.18 0.03 -7.89
N THR A 86 -9.07 -0.68 -7.19
CA THR A 86 -10.31 -0.15 -6.59
C THR A 86 -10.46 -0.52 -5.12
N THR A 87 -10.76 0.47 -4.27
CA THR A 87 -11.08 0.29 -2.84
C THR A 87 -12.37 1.06 -2.51
N ILE A 88 -13.26 0.44 -1.74
CA ILE A 88 -14.42 1.12 -1.15
C ILE A 88 -14.07 1.55 0.27
N PHE A 89 -14.43 2.78 0.64
CA PHE A 89 -14.18 3.39 1.93
C PHE A 89 -15.49 3.86 2.58
N GLU A 90 -15.58 3.77 3.91
CA GLU A 90 -16.71 4.28 4.68
C GLU A 90 -16.20 4.77 6.04
N ARG A 91 -16.54 6.00 6.42
CA ARG A 91 -16.12 6.53 7.73
C ARG A 91 -17.01 5.96 8.84
N ILE A 92 -16.40 5.29 9.81
CA ILE A 92 -17.06 4.78 11.02
C ILE A 92 -17.15 5.88 12.10
N LYS A 93 -16.04 6.57 12.38
CA LYS A 93 -15.92 7.54 13.47
C LYS A 93 -15.01 8.71 13.04
N TYR A 94 -15.21 9.89 13.62
CA TYR A 94 -14.31 11.03 13.50
C TYR A 94 -14.10 11.64 14.89
N ASN A 95 -12.83 11.85 15.26
CA ASN A 95 -12.45 12.62 16.44
C ASN A 95 -11.88 13.98 15.98
N ALA A 96 -12.54 15.07 16.41
CA ALA A 96 -12.16 16.43 16.08
C ALA A 96 -10.99 17.00 16.91
N SER A 97 -10.72 16.49 18.11
CA SER A 97 -9.59 16.94 18.95
C SER A 97 -8.24 16.38 18.48
N LEU A 98 -8.26 15.23 17.81
CA LEU A 98 -7.09 14.59 17.18
C LEU A 98 -6.98 14.86 15.67
N ASP A 99 -8.03 15.46 15.09
CA ASP A 99 -8.33 15.52 13.65
C ASP A 99 -8.02 14.20 12.93
N GLN A 100 -8.72 13.14 13.34
CA GLN A 100 -8.51 11.78 12.83
C GLN A 100 -9.84 11.05 12.62
N SER A 101 -9.87 10.17 11.61
CA SER A 101 -11.03 9.35 11.28
C SER A 101 -10.71 7.85 11.37
N LEU A 102 -11.68 7.05 11.81
CA LEU A 102 -11.69 5.60 11.65
C LEU A 102 -12.47 5.27 10.38
N VAL A 103 -11.84 4.57 9.45
CA VAL A 103 -12.37 4.27 8.12
C VAL A 103 -12.37 2.76 7.89
N LYS A 104 -13.51 2.21 7.47
CA LYS A 104 -13.64 0.86 6.93
C LYS A 104 -13.13 0.87 5.50
N CYS A 105 -12.26 -0.07 5.14
CA CYS A 105 -11.70 -0.20 3.79
C CYS A 105 -11.96 -1.60 3.23
N VAL A 106 -12.63 -1.69 2.09
CA VAL A 106 -12.94 -2.93 1.37
C VAL A 106 -12.21 -2.91 0.02
N PRO A 107 -11.00 -3.47 -0.07
CA PRO A 107 -10.23 -3.51 -1.32
C PRO A 107 -10.81 -4.57 -2.28
N ILE A 108 -11.37 -4.12 -3.40
CA ILE A 108 -11.94 -4.98 -4.46
C ILE A 108 -10.82 -5.66 -5.26
N THR A 109 -9.70 -4.96 -5.42
CA THR A 109 -8.44 -5.50 -5.94
C THR A 109 -7.42 -5.71 -4.83
N GLY A 110 -6.41 -6.56 -5.07
CA GLY A 110 -5.36 -6.89 -4.10
C GLY A 110 -3.97 -6.43 -4.54
N LYS A 111 -3.79 -5.16 -4.92
CA LYS A 111 -2.47 -4.63 -5.28
C LYS A 111 -1.61 -4.40 -4.02
N PHE A 112 -0.30 -4.32 -4.21
CA PHE A 112 0.64 -4.07 -3.12
C PHE A 112 0.38 -2.71 -2.45
N HIS A 113 0.33 -2.67 -1.12
CA HIS A 113 0.09 -1.46 -0.32
C HIS A 113 -1.20 -0.66 -0.69
N GLN A 114 -2.17 -1.27 -1.36
CA GLN A 114 -3.28 -0.57 -2.04
C GLN A 114 -4.03 0.44 -1.16
N ILE A 115 -4.51 0.02 0.01
CA ILE A 115 -5.28 0.88 0.93
C ILE A 115 -4.44 2.11 1.35
N ARG A 116 -3.14 1.91 1.59
CA ARG A 116 -2.19 2.92 2.08
C ARG A 116 -1.91 3.98 1.00
N VAL A 117 -1.68 3.53 -0.23
CA VAL A 117 -1.53 4.39 -1.42
C VAL A 117 -2.81 5.19 -1.69
N HIS A 118 -3.97 4.53 -1.69
CA HIS A 118 -5.26 5.16 -1.96
C HIS A 118 -5.58 6.26 -0.94
N LEU A 119 -5.50 5.92 0.36
CA LEU A 119 -5.80 6.86 1.45
C LEU A 119 -4.85 8.07 1.45
N ARG A 120 -3.56 7.86 1.17
CA ARG A 120 -2.61 8.97 0.96
C ARG A 120 -2.99 9.85 -0.24
N ASN A 121 -3.32 9.26 -1.38
CA ASN A 121 -3.66 10.02 -2.59
C ASN A 121 -4.91 10.88 -2.39
N LEU A 122 -5.90 10.37 -1.66
CA LEU A 122 -7.12 11.08 -1.23
C LEU A 122 -6.87 12.19 -0.18
N GLY A 123 -5.63 12.39 0.28
CA GLY A 123 -5.30 13.39 1.32
C GLY A 123 -5.58 12.94 2.76
N PHE A 124 -6.00 11.68 2.98
CA PHE A 124 -6.29 11.10 4.31
C PHE A 124 -5.32 9.95 4.62
N PRO A 125 -4.00 10.17 4.68
CA PRO A 125 -3.03 9.10 4.87
C PRO A 125 -3.17 8.43 6.25
N ILE A 126 -2.82 7.15 6.30
CA ILE A 126 -2.91 6.34 7.53
C ILE A 126 -1.87 6.82 8.55
N VAL A 127 -2.30 7.03 9.79
CA VAL A 127 -1.43 7.47 10.89
C VAL A 127 -0.40 6.38 11.20
N ASN A 128 0.82 6.82 11.57
CA ASN A 128 2.00 5.98 11.79
C ASN A 128 2.51 5.20 10.55
N ASP A 129 2.03 5.48 9.34
CA ASP A 129 2.58 4.87 8.12
C ASP A 129 3.93 5.48 7.73
N SER A 130 5.02 5.05 8.38
CA SER A 130 6.38 5.57 8.13
C SER A 130 6.90 5.38 6.70
N PHE A 131 6.21 4.62 5.83
CA PHE A 131 6.60 4.39 4.44
C PHE A 131 5.87 5.31 3.44
N TYR A 132 4.73 5.89 3.83
CA TYR A 132 3.95 6.85 3.03
C TYR A 132 3.79 8.23 3.68
N GLN A 133 4.06 8.32 4.99
CA GLN A 133 4.27 9.52 5.80
C GLN A 133 5.60 9.41 6.58
N PRO A 134 6.76 9.36 5.90
CA PRO A 134 8.06 9.40 6.56
C PRO A 134 8.33 10.78 7.19
N GLU A 135 8.73 10.80 8.46
CA GLU A 135 9.12 12.04 9.16
C GLU A 135 10.66 12.22 9.26
N GLN A 136 11.42 11.13 9.30
CA GLN A 136 12.85 11.15 9.67
C GLN A 136 13.79 10.58 8.59
N ASP A 137 13.40 9.53 7.85
CA ASP A 137 14.28 8.89 6.86
C ASP A 137 14.25 9.64 5.52
N GLN A 138 15.28 10.46 5.29
CA GLN A 138 15.39 11.35 4.12
C GLN A 138 15.24 10.63 2.77
N LEU A 139 15.75 9.41 2.62
CA LEU A 139 15.56 8.64 1.38
C LEU A 139 14.11 8.22 1.19
N THR A 140 13.40 7.83 2.26
CA THR A 140 11.97 7.51 2.18
C THR A 140 11.13 8.77 1.93
N ILE A 141 11.53 9.93 2.48
CA ILE A 141 10.92 11.25 2.18
C ILE A 141 11.08 11.57 0.68
N GLN A 142 12.30 11.52 0.14
CA GLN A 142 12.58 11.74 -1.28
C GLN A 142 11.77 10.78 -2.17
N LYS A 143 11.78 9.49 -1.85
CA LYS A 143 10.99 8.45 -2.52
C LYS A 143 9.49 8.74 -2.51
N CYS A 144 8.95 9.26 -1.40
CA CYS A 144 7.54 9.68 -1.32
C CYS A 144 7.24 10.96 -2.10
N ASN A 145 8.17 11.92 -2.16
CA ASN A 145 8.01 13.15 -2.92
C ASN A 145 8.00 12.88 -4.43
N ILE A 146 8.90 12.02 -4.93
CA ILE A 146 8.88 11.54 -6.32
C ILE A 146 7.55 10.84 -6.60
N GLU A 147 7.12 9.91 -5.73
CA GLU A 147 5.85 9.20 -5.91
C GLU A 147 4.65 10.17 -5.97
N LYS A 148 4.61 11.21 -5.13
CA LYS A 148 3.58 12.27 -5.17
C LYS A 148 3.62 13.07 -6.49
N GLN A 149 4.79 13.50 -6.97
CA GLN A 149 4.90 14.20 -8.25
C GLN A 149 4.34 13.38 -9.42
N LEU A 150 4.56 12.06 -9.41
CA LEU A 150 4.06 11.15 -10.43
C LEU A 150 2.54 10.98 -10.38
N TYR A 151 1.95 10.89 -9.18
CA TYR A 151 0.49 10.93 -9.03
C TYR A 151 -0.10 12.30 -9.45
N ASN A 152 0.59 13.42 -9.19
CA ASN A 152 0.15 14.73 -9.68
C ASN A 152 0.15 14.80 -11.22
N LYS A 153 1.16 14.24 -11.90
CA LYS A 153 1.18 14.11 -13.38
C LYS A 153 0.06 13.19 -13.88
N LEU A 154 -0.22 12.08 -13.18
CA LEU A 154 -1.37 11.21 -13.46
C LEU A 154 -2.68 12.00 -13.38
N PHE A 155 -2.93 12.72 -12.29
CA PHE A 155 -4.17 13.46 -12.06
C PHE A 155 -4.34 14.63 -13.05
N ALA A 156 -3.26 15.32 -13.40
CA ALA A 156 -3.31 16.37 -14.43
C ALA A 156 -3.73 15.85 -15.81
N LYS A 157 -3.37 14.60 -16.16
CA LYS A 157 -3.76 13.96 -17.44
C LYS A 157 -5.09 13.18 -17.34
N TYR A 158 -5.43 12.68 -16.15
CA TYR A 158 -6.60 11.87 -15.85
C TYR A 158 -7.25 12.29 -14.51
N PRO A 159 -7.98 13.42 -14.45
CA PRO A 159 -8.55 13.96 -13.21
C PRO A 159 -9.53 13.02 -12.49
N GLN A 160 -10.11 12.06 -13.22
CA GLN A 160 -11.01 11.05 -12.64
C GLN A 160 -10.35 10.12 -11.61
N PHE A 161 -9.01 10.06 -11.57
CA PHE A 161 -8.28 9.27 -10.57
C PHE A 161 -7.91 10.05 -9.30
N GLU A 162 -8.15 11.37 -9.25
CA GLU A 162 -7.80 12.21 -8.09
C GLU A 162 -8.86 12.13 -6.97
N ASN A 163 -10.12 11.96 -7.36
CA ASN A 163 -11.28 12.04 -6.48
C ASN A 163 -12.05 10.71 -6.42
N PHE A 164 -13.05 10.62 -5.53
CA PHE A 164 -13.97 9.48 -5.50
C PHE A 164 -14.77 9.35 -6.81
N GLU A 165 -15.08 8.11 -7.22
CA GLU A 165 -15.89 7.85 -8.41
C GLU A 165 -17.30 8.42 -8.21
N ALA A 166 -17.70 9.38 -9.04
CA ALA A 166 -18.98 10.08 -8.90
C ALA A 166 -20.21 9.21 -9.23
N THR A 167 -20.02 8.16 -10.04
CA THR A 167 -21.02 7.15 -10.44
C THR A 167 -20.31 5.85 -10.82
N ASP A 168 -21.04 4.73 -10.89
CA ASP A 168 -20.58 3.48 -11.53
C ASP A 168 -20.52 3.62 -13.08
N GLY A 169 -19.84 4.65 -13.57
CA GLY A 169 -19.55 4.83 -14.99
C GLY A 169 -18.47 3.85 -15.46
N ASP A 170 -18.61 3.36 -16.69
CA ASP A 170 -17.58 2.54 -17.32
C ASP A 170 -16.28 3.33 -17.48
N VAL A 171 -15.16 2.72 -17.09
CA VAL A 171 -13.83 3.30 -17.27
C VAL A 171 -13.44 3.18 -18.74
N VAL A 172 -13.13 4.33 -19.34
CA VAL A 172 -12.85 4.45 -20.79
C VAL A 172 -11.66 3.59 -21.22
N ASP A 173 -10.61 3.48 -20.39
CA ASP A 173 -9.42 2.66 -20.67
C ASP A 173 -9.02 1.75 -19.49
N SER A 174 -8.90 0.45 -19.78
CA SER A 174 -8.51 -0.58 -18.80
C SER A 174 -7.02 -0.53 -18.39
N HIS A 175 -6.19 0.11 -19.22
CA HIS A 175 -4.76 0.25 -19.05
C HIS A 175 -4.31 1.64 -19.51
N ILE A 176 -3.23 2.18 -18.94
CA ILE A 176 -2.64 3.46 -19.33
C ILE A 176 -1.13 3.35 -19.49
N ASN A 177 -0.56 4.10 -20.44
CA ASN A 177 0.88 4.23 -20.56
C ASN A 177 1.42 5.28 -19.57
N LEU A 178 2.05 4.82 -18.49
CA LEU A 178 2.66 5.66 -17.49
C LEU A 178 3.86 6.44 -18.04
N LEU A 179 4.60 5.92 -19.03
CA LEU A 179 5.73 6.62 -19.64
C LEU A 179 5.29 7.89 -20.38
N ASP A 180 4.13 7.85 -21.04
CA ASP A 180 3.49 8.99 -21.73
C ASP A 180 2.84 9.99 -20.76
N ILE A 181 2.59 9.58 -19.51
CA ILE A 181 2.04 10.44 -18.45
C ILE A 181 3.16 11.24 -17.78
N ILE A 182 4.31 10.58 -17.56
CA ILE A 182 5.43 11.15 -16.82
C ILE A 182 6.46 11.84 -17.73
N ASP A 183 6.20 11.87 -19.05
CA ASP A 183 7.12 12.34 -20.10
C ASP A 183 8.52 11.73 -19.93
N TRP A 184 8.57 10.40 -19.83
CA TRP A 184 9.78 9.68 -19.41
C TRP A 184 11.01 9.99 -20.26
N HIS A 185 10.86 10.41 -21.51
CA HIS A 185 12.00 10.74 -22.36
C HIS A 185 12.56 12.15 -22.11
N ASN A 186 11.72 13.14 -21.80
CA ASN A 186 12.14 14.54 -21.69
C ASN A 186 12.21 15.06 -20.24
N ASP A 187 11.52 14.42 -19.28
CA ASP A 187 11.55 14.81 -17.87
C ASP A 187 12.91 14.50 -17.24
N LYS A 188 13.81 15.47 -17.32
CA LYS A 188 15.15 15.39 -16.74
C LYS A 188 15.12 15.51 -15.22
N GLU A 189 14.25 16.37 -14.67
CA GLU A 189 14.14 16.58 -13.22
C GLU A 189 13.77 15.27 -12.50
N LEU A 190 12.75 14.57 -12.99
CA LEU A 190 12.35 13.25 -12.47
C LEU A 190 13.49 12.22 -12.54
N LYS A 191 14.27 12.21 -13.62
CA LYS A 191 15.42 11.29 -13.78
C LYS A 191 16.52 11.61 -12.78
N ASP A 192 16.89 12.87 -12.66
CA ASP A 192 17.92 13.34 -11.73
C ASP A 192 17.49 12.98 -10.30
N MET A 193 16.23 13.23 -9.90
CA MET A 193 15.68 12.82 -8.60
C MET A 193 15.71 11.30 -8.33
N LEU A 194 15.44 10.47 -9.36
CA LEU A 194 15.50 9.00 -9.25
C LEU A 194 16.95 8.49 -9.17
N LEU A 195 17.88 9.12 -9.89
CA LEU A 195 19.31 8.83 -9.83
C LEU A 195 19.90 9.21 -8.46
N ASP A 196 19.52 10.35 -7.92
CA ASP A 196 19.93 10.80 -6.57
C ASP A 196 19.40 9.85 -5.49
N LEU A 197 18.13 9.44 -5.56
CA LEU A 197 17.55 8.46 -4.63
C LEU A 197 18.33 7.13 -4.67
N LYS A 198 18.67 6.67 -5.88
CA LYS A 198 19.47 5.46 -6.09
C LYS A 198 20.88 5.62 -5.53
N ALA A 199 21.53 6.77 -5.75
CA ALA A 199 22.88 7.05 -5.27
C ALA A 199 22.92 7.05 -3.73
N GLY A 200 22.01 7.78 -3.08
CA GLY A 200 21.91 7.82 -1.61
C GLY A 200 21.56 6.47 -0.99
N GLN A 201 20.72 5.65 -1.65
CA GLN A 201 20.46 4.27 -1.19
C GLN A 201 21.70 3.38 -1.33
N VAL A 202 22.49 3.52 -2.41
CA VAL A 202 23.75 2.80 -2.57
C VAL A 202 24.75 3.23 -1.50
N GLU A 203 24.90 4.53 -1.23
CA GLU A 203 25.76 5.04 -0.15
C GLU A 203 25.36 4.50 1.23
N LYS A 204 24.07 4.56 1.58
CA LYS A 204 23.51 3.98 2.82
C LYS A 204 23.83 2.49 2.96
N LEU A 205 23.74 1.71 1.87
CA LEU A 205 24.09 0.29 1.85
C LEU A 205 25.60 0.02 1.91
N MET A 206 26.44 0.92 1.38
CA MET A 206 27.89 0.80 1.47
C MET A 206 28.41 1.13 2.87
N LEU A 207 27.88 2.19 3.50
CA LEU A 207 28.16 2.57 4.89
C LEU A 207 27.77 1.48 5.90
N GLN A 208 26.81 0.61 5.56
CA GLN A 208 26.37 -0.49 6.41
C GLN A 208 27.33 -1.71 6.45
N LYS A 209 28.40 -1.74 5.62
CA LYS A 209 29.48 -2.74 5.74
C LYS A 209 30.45 -2.27 6.84
N SER A 210 30.49 -2.85 8.04
CA SER A 210 30.72 -4.27 8.32
C SER A 210 29.49 -5.02 8.85
N THR A 211 28.90 -5.84 7.98
CA THR A 211 27.66 -6.58 8.24
C THR A 211 27.87 -7.99 8.82
N ILE A 212 29.09 -8.41 9.18
CA ILE A 212 29.38 -9.85 9.38
C ILE A 212 30.49 -10.06 10.44
N CYS A 213 30.10 -10.61 11.61
CA CYS A 213 30.37 -12.01 11.95
C CYS A 213 31.86 -12.45 11.81
N SER A 214 32.71 -12.26 12.83
CA SER A 214 34.13 -12.67 12.78
C SER A 214 34.45 -14.13 13.21
N GLU A 215 33.45 -14.92 13.62
CA GLU A 215 33.57 -16.36 13.95
C GLU A 215 32.62 -17.26 13.15
N CYS A 216 31.32 -17.01 12.90
CA CYS A 216 30.22 -16.62 13.82
C CYS A 216 30.13 -15.18 14.37
N LYS A 217 29.23 -14.92 15.33
CA LYS A 217 28.78 -13.59 15.86
C LYS A 217 27.72 -12.80 15.03
N ARG A 218 27.50 -13.09 13.74
CA ARG A 218 26.52 -12.47 12.78
C ARG A 218 26.74 -11.00 12.41
N SER A 219 25.96 -10.47 11.45
CA SER A 219 25.61 -9.05 11.52
C SER A 219 24.96 -8.86 12.87
N LEU A 220 25.60 -8.10 13.76
CA LEU A 220 25.08 -7.85 15.09
C LEU A 220 24.00 -6.77 15.03
N ILE A 221 22.87 -7.19 14.47
CA ILE A 221 21.55 -6.69 14.77
C ILE A 221 21.23 -5.30 14.19
N ASP A 222 19.99 -5.24 13.74
CA ASP A 222 19.10 -4.10 13.63
C ASP A 222 18.96 -3.41 15.01
N THR A 223 20.03 -2.77 15.51
CA THR A 223 20.14 -2.29 16.91
C THR A 223 19.21 -1.12 17.22
N GLU A 224 18.82 -0.38 16.19
CA GLU A 224 17.61 0.42 16.15
C GLU A 224 16.65 -0.10 15.07
N TYR A 225 16.19 -1.36 15.16
CA TYR A 225 14.82 -1.61 14.72
C TYR A 225 13.87 -0.90 15.69
N LYS A 226 13.82 0.43 15.58
CA LYS A 226 12.61 1.19 15.88
C LYS A 226 11.51 0.41 15.16
N SER A 227 10.70 -0.30 15.92
CA SER A 227 9.52 -0.97 15.37
C SER A 227 8.81 0.09 14.56
N ASN A 228 8.75 -0.07 13.23
CA ASN A 228 7.97 0.84 12.38
C ASN A 228 6.62 0.96 13.07
N SER A 229 6.35 2.16 13.60
CA SER A 229 5.28 2.38 14.56
C SER A 229 4.03 1.78 13.96
N MET A 230 3.47 0.79 14.65
CA MET A 230 2.56 -0.18 14.05
C MET A 230 1.47 0.57 13.30
N VAL A 231 1.48 0.49 11.97
CA VAL A 231 0.60 1.31 11.13
C VAL A 231 -0.82 1.01 11.56
N TRP A 232 -1.65 2.05 11.71
CA TRP A 232 -3.03 1.88 12.15
C TRP A 232 -3.91 1.41 10.99
N LEU A 233 -3.57 0.22 10.48
CA LEU A 233 -4.26 -0.58 9.48
C LEU A 233 -4.38 -2.01 10.01
N HIS A 234 -5.59 -2.54 10.02
CA HIS A 234 -5.93 -3.87 10.54
C HIS A 234 -6.87 -4.60 9.58
N ALA A 235 -6.56 -5.85 9.23
CA ALA A 235 -7.43 -6.74 8.48
C ALA A 235 -8.51 -7.30 9.42
N LEU A 236 -9.62 -6.56 9.56
CA LEU A 236 -10.73 -6.88 10.47
C LEU A 236 -11.38 -8.22 10.13
N SER A 237 -11.71 -8.47 8.86
CA SER A 237 -12.39 -9.70 8.49
C SER A 237 -12.09 -10.20 7.07
N PHE A 238 -12.29 -11.50 6.92
CA PHE A 238 -12.15 -12.24 5.66
C PHE A 238 -13.36 -13.17 5.48
N LYS A 239 -14.03 -13.08 4.33
CA LYS A 239 -15.11 -13.99 3.93
C LYS A 239 -14.77 -14.76 2.65
N TYR A 240 -15.21 -16.01 2.59
CA TYR A 240 -15.18 -16.84 1.40
C TYR A 240 -16.28 -17.91 1.49
N GLU A 241 -17.21 -17.92 0.54
CA GLU A 241 -18.41 -18.78 0.58
C GLU A 241 -19.13 -18.67 1.95
N ASN A 242 -19.28 -19.78 2.68
CA ASN A 242 -19.90 -19.84 4.00
C ASN A 242 -18.92 -19.61 5.16
N TYR A 243 -17.65 -19.33 4.88
CA TYR A 243 -16.64 -19.06 5.90
C TYR A 243 -16.51 -17.55 6.14
N HIS A 244 -16.65 -17.15 7.40
CA HIS A 244 -16.41 -15.79 7.88
C HIS A 244 -15.41 -15.85 9.04
N PHE A 245 -14.35 -15.06 8.96
CA PHE A 245 -13.35 -14.91 10.01
C PHE A 245 -13.22 -13.42 10.32
N GLU A 246 -13.30 -13.06 11.60
CA GLU A 246 -13.29 -11.68 12.06
C GLU A 246 -12.54 -11.56 13.38
N THR A 247 -11.92 -10.42 13.60
CA THR A 247 -11.24 -10.04 14.84
C THR A 247 -12.05 -8.99 15.60
N ASP A 248 -11.76 -8.85 16.89
CA ASP A 248 -12.16 -7.65 17.62
C ASP A 248 -11.48 -6.40 17.04
N TYR A 249 -12.07 -5.23 17.31
CA TYR A 249 -11.46 -3.96 16.91
C TYR A 249 -10.14 -3.77 17.69
N PRO A 250 -9.05 -3.33 17.05
CA PRO A 250 -7.80 -3.07 17.75
C PRO A 250 -7.93 -1.84 18.64
N ASP A 251 -7.23 -1.79 19.78
CA ASP A 251 -7.33 -0.73 20.80
C ASP A 251 -7.24 0.69 20.22
N TRP A 252 -6.40 0.92 19.19
CA TRP A 252 -6.24 2.22 18.54
C TRP A 252 -7.45 2.67 17.73
N ALA A 253 -8.44 1.80 17.48
CA ALA A 253 -9.66 2.14 16.76
C ALA A 253 -10.68 2.91 17.63
N ASP A 254 -10.55 2.88 18.96
CA ASP A 254 -11.32 3.79 19.80
C ASP A 254 -10.70 5.19 19.76
N ILE A 255 -11.37 6.08 19.01
CA ILE A 255 -10.95 7.48 18.78
C ILE A 255 -11.95 8.48 19.33
#